data_AF-A0A810Q394-F1
#
_entry.id   AF-A0A810Q394-F1
#
_cell.length_a   1.000
_cell.length_b   1.000
_cell.length_c   1.000
_cell.angle_alpha   90.00
_cell.angle_beta   90.00
_cell.angle_gamma   90.00
#
_symmetry.space_group_name_H-M   'P 1'
#
loop_
_entity.id
_entity.type
_entity.pdbx_description
1 polymer ?
#
loop_
_entity_poly.entity_id
_entity_poly.type
_entity_poly.pdbx_seq_one_letter_code
_entity_poly.pdbx_strand_id
1 'polypeptide(L)'
;MTESERTKEADTPGEIPGRSGLQADRRTKNKFIMRGAWLRSKEMEEIIMTLSMKEKKILYAFACPSHHNTVTRLKWLTALTVDPEAKRRMLGLARKMETEVDESWYEAFYHHLRMEMDEYRRLKRSLRVLKSYTDYEEDLYDEAV
;
A
#
# COMPACT_ATOMS: atom_id res chain seq x y z
N MET A 1 54.53 44.28 43.07
CA MET A 1 53.35 45.11 42.74
C MET A 1 53.84 46.15 41.75
N THR A 2 53.48 46.18 40.47
CA THR A 2 52.28 45.75 39.75
C THR A 2 52.60 45.74 38.24
N GLU A 3 51.74 45.07 37.46
CA GLU A 3 51.78 44.85 36.00
C GLU A 3 51.95 46.10 35.13
N SER A 4 52.46 45.90 33.89
CA SER A 4 51.69 46.30 32.70
C SER A 4 52.18 45.55 31.45
N GLU A 5 51.22 44.90 30.82
CA GLU A 5 51.26 44.10 29.61
C GLU A 5 51.54 44.94 28.36
N ARG A 6 52.23 44.36 27.36
CA ARG A 6 51.99 44.70 25.95
C ARG A 6 52.15 43.47 25.06
N THR A 7 50.99 42.99 24.63
CA THR A 7 50.70 42.07 23.53
C THR A 7 51.27 42.57 22.20
N LYS A 8 51.90 41.68 21.42
CA LYS A 8 51.92 41.79 19.94
C LYS A 8 51.78 40.39 19.34
N GLU A 9 50.75 40.28 18.52
CA GLU A 9 50.33 39.13 17.73
C GLU A 9 51.36 38.77 16.64
N ALA A 10 51.46 37.48 16.34
CA ALA A 10 51.98 36.99 15.08
C ALA A 10 51.05 35.90 14.54
N ASP A 11 50.30 36.32 13.53
CA ASP A 11 49.56 35.58 12.52
C ASP A 11 49.98 34.12 12.29
N THR A 12 49.00 33.22 12.27
CA THR A 12 49.12 31.92 11.60
C THR A 12 47.84 31.67 10.79
N PRO A 13 47.92 31.30 9.50
CA PRO A 13 46.73 31.23 8.66
C PRO A 13 45.84 30.07 9.10
N GLY A 14 44.63 30.37 9.55
CA GLY A 14 43.63 29.36 9.84
C GLY A 14 43.27 28.59 8.57
N GLU A 15 43.59 27.31 8.53
CA GLU A 15 43.01 26.36 7.57
C GLU A 15 41.49 26.35 7.75
N ILE A 16 40.77 26.62 6.67
CA ILE A 16 39.30 26.48 6.63
C ILE A 16 38.99 24.99 6.57
N PRO A 17 38.35 24.38 7.59
CA PRO A 17 38.02 22.97 7.54
C PRO A 17 36.73 22.77 6.74
N GLY A 18 36.82 21.92 5.72
CA GLY A 18 35.76 20.95 5.42
C GLY A 18 34.60 21.40 4.55
N ARG A 19 34.83 21.49 3.23
CA ARG A 19 33.75 21.50 2.22
C ARG A 19 33.27 20.09 1.82
N SER A 20 33.34 19.13 2.75
CA SER A 20 33.11 17.69 2.48
C SER A 20 31.88 17.10 3.20
N GLY A 21 31.22 17.85 4.09
CA GLY A 21 30.13 17.34 4.92
C GLY A 21 28.76 17.19 4.23
N LEU A 22 28.53 17.85 3.09
CA LEU A 22 27.19 17.96 2.48
C LEU A 22 26.82 16.84 1.49
N GLN A 23 27.78 15.99 1.09
CA GLN A 23 27.56 14.90 0.13
C GLN A 23 27.40 13.53 0.81
N ALA A 24 28.08 13.31 1.93
CA ALA A 24 27.99 12.08 2.74
C ALA A 24 26.61 11.94 3.42
N ASP A 25 26.02 13.07 3.85
CA ASP A 25 24.68 13.10 4.43
C ASP A 25 23.59 12.82 3.38
N ARG A 26 23.72 13.38 2.17
CA ARG A 26 22.73 13.22 1.09
C ARG A 26 22.57 11.76 0.64
N ARG A 27 23.67 11.01 0.53
CA ARG A 27 23.67 9.59 0.11
C ARG A 27 23.07 8.67 1.17
N THR A 28 23.38 8.96 2.44
CA THR A 28 22.86 8.24 3.59
C THR A 28 21.37 8.52 3.75
N LYS A 29 20.95 9.79 3.68
CA LYS A 29 19.55 10.22 3.67
C LYS A 29 18.76 9.56 2.54
N ASN A 30 19.30 9.50 1.32
CA ASN A 30 18.66 8.77 0.22
C ASN A 30 18.52 7.27 0.51
N LYS A 31 19.54 6.64 1.11
CA LYS A 31 19.49 5.22 1.48
C LYS A 31 18.42 4.93 2.55
N PHE A 32 18.23 5.84 3.52
CA PHE A 32 17.15 5.75 4.51
C PHE A 32 15.77 5.98 3.90
N ILE A 33 15.62 6.97 3.02
CA ILE A 33 14.36 7.24 2.30
C ILE A 33 13.95 6.04 1.45
N MET A 34 14.89 5.46 0.69
CA MET A 34 14.64 4.28 -0.16
C MET A 34 14.31 3.05 0.68
N ARG A 35 15.00 2.82 1.80
CA ARG A 35 14.67 1.72 2.73
C ARG A 35 13.29 1.91 3.34
N GLY A 36 12.94 3.13 3.74
CA GLY A 36 11.59 3.44 4.23
C GLY A 36 10.52 3.21 3.17
N ALA A 37 10.75 3.66 1.94
CA ALA A 37 9.82 3.44 0.83
C ALA A 37 9.64 1.94 0.52
N TRP A 38 10.72 1.16 0.55
CA TRP A 38 10.69 -0.28 0.30
C TRP A 38 9.98 -1.06 1.42
N LEU A 39 10.29 -0.78 2.70
CA LEU A 39 9.60 -1.37 3.85
C LEU A 39 8.10 -1.07 3.80
N ARG A 40 7.73 0.17 3.48
CA ARG A 40 6.32 0.59 3.37
C ARG A 40 5.60 -0.03 2.16
N SER A 41 6.31 -0.25 1.05
CA SER A 41 5.76 -1.00 -0.09
C SER A 41 5.43 -2.44 0.31
N LYS A 42 6.30 -3.05 1.13
CA LYS A 42 6.11 -4.41 1.64
C LYS A 42 4.94 -4.50 2.63
N GLU A 43 4.79 -3.50 3.51
CA GLU A 43 3.65 -3.38 4.43
C GLU A 43 2.32 -3.20 3.67
N MET A 44 2.30 -2.41 2.59
CA MET A 44 1.11 -2.24 1.74
C MET A 44 0.71 -3.52 1.01
N GLU A 45 1.68 -4.25 0.46
CA GLU A 45 1.43 -5.57 -0.13
C GLU A 45 0.88 -6.54 0.91
N GLU A 46 1.41 -6.52 2.13
CA GLU A 46 0.94 -7.36 3.23
C GLU A 46 -0.52 -7.03 3.61
N ILE A 47 -0.89 -5.76 3.76
CA ILE A 47 -2.27 -5.33 4.03
C ILE A 47 -3.23 -5.77 2.90
N ILE A 48 -2.80 -5.68 1.65
CA ILE A 48 -3.61 -6.13 0.51
C ILE A 48 -3.72 -7.66 0.51
N MET A 49 -2.68 -8.38 0.92
CA MET A 49 -2.70 -9.84 1.04
C MET A 49 -3.53 -10.35 2.22
N THR A 50 -3.70 -9.57 3.30
CA THR A 50 -4.55 -9.95 4.45
C THR A 50 -6.05 -9.78 4.17
N LEU A 51 -6.42 -9.03 3.12
CA LEU A 51 -7.80 -8.92 2.67
C LEU A 51 -8.24 -10.18 1.93
N SER A 52 -9.31 -10.81 2.42
CA SER A 52 -9.96 -11.91 1.71
C SER A 52 -10.57 -11.44 0.39
N MET A 53 -10.72 -12.36 -0.56
CA MET A 53 -11.33 -12.06 -1.86
C MET A 53 -12.77 -11.48 -1.75
N LYS A 54 -13.50 -11.82 -0.69
CA LYS A 54 -14.83 -11.25 -0.41
C LYS A 54 -14.72 -9.78 0.02
N GLU A 55 -13.80 -9.47 0.92
CA GLU A 55 -13.52 -8.09 1.35
C GLU A 55 -13.03 -7.24 0.18
N LYS A 56 -12.09 -7.75 -0.64
CA LYS A 56 -11.62 -7.06 -1.85
C LYS A 56 -12.76 -6.74 -2.82
N LYS A 57 -13.73 -7.66 -3.00
CA LYS A 57 -14.93 -7.41 -3.83
C LYS A 57 -15.83 -6.32 -3.26
N ILE A 58 -16.03 -6.30 -1.95
CA ILE A 58 -16.82 -5.27 -1.27
C ILE A 58 -16.14 -3.91 -1.44
N LEU A 59 -14.85 -3.83 -1.14
CA LEU A 59 -14.08 -2.60 -1.30
C LEU A 59 -14.06 -2.14 -2.76
N TYR A 60 -13.90 -3.06 -3.72
CA TYR A 60 -13.97 -2.70 -5.13
C TYR A 60 -15.32 -2.06 -5.51
N ALA A 61 -16.42 -2.51 -4.91
CA ALA A 61 -17.76 -1.97 -5.19
C ALA A 61 -18.04 -0.64 -4.47
N PHE A 62 -17.55 -0.46 -3.24
CA PHE A 62 -17.99 0.62 -2.35
C PHE A 62 -16.89 1.62 -1.96
N ALA A 63 -15.62 1.28 -2.13
CA ALA A 63 -14.52 2.19 -1.85
C ALA A 63 -14.45 3.31 -2.89
N CYS A 64 -13.95 4.46 -2.45
CA CYS A 64 -13.66 5.64 -3.25
C CYS A 64 -12.26 6.16 -2.91
N PRO A 65 -11.63 7.03 -3.72
CA PRO A 65 -10.28 7.56 -3.49
C PRO A 65 -10.06 8.26 -2.14
N SER A 66 -11.12 8.66 -1.43
CA SER A 66 -11.05 9.21 -0.07
C SER A 66 -11.21 8.10 0.98
N HIS A 67 -10.22 7.99 1.89
CA HIS A 67 -10.20 7.05 3.02
C HIS A 67 -11.42 7.23 3.91
N HIS A 68 -11.62 8.46 4.41
CA HIS A 68 -12.72 8.81 5.29
C HIS A 68 -14.08 8.43 4.69
N ASN A 69 -14.28 8.73 3.41
CA ASN A 69 -15.53 8.39 2.72
C ASN A 69 -15.72 6.89 2.58
N THR A 70 -14.67 6.13 2.31
CA THR A 70 -14.73 4.67 2.24
C THR A 70 -15.13 4.07 3.59
N VAL A 71 -14.47 4.45 4.68
CA VAL A 71 -14.79 3.99 6.04
C VAL A 71 -16.23 4.34 6.39
N THR A 72 -16.64 5.57 6.11
CA THR A 72 -18.02 6.03 6.33
C THR A 72 -19.01 5.16 5.53
N ARG A 73 -18.81 4.99 4.22
CA ARG A 73 -19.71 4.16 3.39
C ARG A 73 -19.82 2.73 3.90
N LEU A 74 -18.73 2.12 4.38
CA LEU A 74 -18.77 0.79 4.99
C LEU A 74 -19.56 0.77 6.30
N LYS A 75 -19.43 1.79 7.14
CA LYS A 75 -20.25 1.94 8.37
C LYS A 75 -21.74 2.09 8.03
N TRP A 76 -22.08 2.86 7.00
CA TRP A 76 -23.45 3.00 6.51
C TRP A 76 -23.99 1.68 5.94
N LEU A 77 -23.22 0.98 5.11
CA LEU A 77 -23.59 -0.36 4.62
C LEU A 77 -23.83 -1.34 5.76
N THR A 78 -23.01 -1.27 6.81
CA THR A 78 -23.17 -2.08 8.02
C THR A 78 -24.49 -1.78 8.73
N ALA A 79 -24.89 -0.51 8.81
CA ALA A 79 -26.16 -0.10 9.40
C ALA A 79 -27.36 -0.60 8.60
N LEU A 80 -27.25 -0.66 7.27
CA LEU A 80 -28.30 -1.13 6.35
C LEU A 80 -28.36 -2.65 6.21
N THR A 81 -27.35 -3.38 6.68
CA THR A 81 -27.30 -4.84 6.54
C THR A 81 -28.17 -5.51 7.60
N VAL A 82 -29.20 -6.23 7.15
CA VAL A 82 -30.15 -6.95 8.03
C VAL A 82 -29.57 -8.26 8.56
N ASP A 83 -28.79 -8.97 7.74
CA ASP A 83 -28.18 -10.24 8.13
C ASP A 83 -27.07 -10.04 9.19
N PRO A 84 -27.17 -10.67 10.39
CA PRO A 84 -26.21 -10.47 11.47
C PRO A 84 -24.79 -10.92 11.15
N GLU A 85 -24.61 -11.92 10.31
CA GLU A 85 -23.29 -12.42 9.93
C GLU A 85 -22.61 -11.48 8.93
N ALA A 86 -23.33 -11.07 7.89
CA ALA A 86 -22.89 -10.07 6.93
C ALA A 86 -22.58 -8.73 7.61
N LYS A 87 -23.41 -8.33 8.58
CA LYS A 87 -23.17 -7.14 9.40
C LYS A 87 -21.85 -7.23 10.17
N ARG A 88 -21.57 -8.38 10.81
CA ARG A 88 -20.29 -8.60 11.51
C ARG A 88 -19.10 -8.53 10.57
N ARG A 89 -19.20 -9.14 9.38
CA ARG A 89 -18.15 -9.09 8.35
C ARG A 89 -17.93 -7.67 7.83
N MET A 90 -18.99 -6.93 7.53
CA MET A 90 -18.91 -5.54 7.05
C MET A 90 -18.31 -4.61 8.11
N LEU A 91 -18.71 -4.77 9.37
CA LEU A 91 -18.14 -4.03 10.49
C LEU A 91 -16.66 -4.36 10.69
N GLY A 92 -16.29 -5.64 10.61
CA GLY A 92 -14.90 -6.08 10.68
C GLY A 92 -14.04 -5.46 9.59
N LEU A 93 -14.57 -5.41 8.35
CA LEU A 93 -13.91 -4.75 7.24
C LEU A 93 -13.79 -3.23 7.46
N ALA A 94 -14.83 -2.56 7.94
CA ALA A 94 -14.77 -1.13 8.23
C ALA A 94 -13.69 -0.80 9.29
N ARG A 95 -13.59 -1.62 10.35
CA ARG A 95 -12.56 -1.47 11.38
C ARG A 95 -11.17 -1.71 10.82
N LYS A 96 -10.99 -2.78 10.02
CA LYS A 96 -9.73 -3.08 9.33
C LYS A 96 -9.25 -1.88 8.49
N MET A 97 -10.15 -1.28 7.71
CA MET A 97 -9.83 -0.09 6.92
C MET A 97 -9.46 1.13 7.77
N GLU A 98 -10.03 1.25 8.96
CA GLU A 98 -9.78 2.36 9.89
C GLU A 98 -8.47 2.17 10.69
N THR A 99 -8.07 0.93 10.97
CA THR A 99 -6.88 0.63 11.81
C THR A 99 -5.64 0.25 11.03
N GLU A 100 -5.79 -0.45 9.91
CA GLU A 100 -4.66 -1.01 9.15
C GLU A 100 -4.28 -0.15 7.94
N VAL A 101 -5.19 0.70 7.43
CA VAL A 101 -4.91 1.55 6.27
C VAL A 101 -4.82 3.00 6.71
N ASP A 102 -3.59 3.52 6.72
CA ASP A 102 -3.32 4.92 7.03
C ASP A 102 -3.78 5.84 5.89
N GLU A 103 -4.29 7.02 6.26
CA GLU A 103 -4.83 8.01 5.32
C GLU A 103 -3.79 8.49 4.30
N SER A 104 -2.50 8.59 4.71
CA SER A 104 -1.42 9.07 3.84
C SER A 104 -1.07 8.12 2.69
N TRP A 105 -1.50 6.86 2.77
CA TRP A 105 -1.20 5.82 1.75
C TRP A 105 -2.45 5.19 1.15
N TYR A 106 -3.62 5.62 1.60
CA TYR A 106 -4.89 5.09 1.14
C TYR A 106 -5.06 5.22 -0.38
N GLU A 107 -4.57 6.31 -0.97
CA GLU A 107 -4.62 6.51 -2.43
C GLU A 107 -3.85 5.40 -3.18
N ALA A 108 -2.64 5.08 -2.74
CA ALA A 108 -1.83 4.00 -3.32
C ALA A 108 -2.50 2.63 -3.12
N PHE A 109 -3.02 2.37 -1.92
CA PHE A 109 -3.81 1.18 -1.62
C PHE A 109 -5.02 1.04 -2.56
N TYR A 110 -5.79 2.11 -2.74
CA TYR A 110 -6.98 2.13 -3.56
C TYR A 110 -6.66 1.80 -5.03
N HIS A 111 -5.60 2.40 -5.58
CA HIS A 111 -5.17 2.11 -6.95
C HIS A 111 -4.66 0.67 -7.11
N HIS A 112 -3.91 0.16 -6.14
CA HIS A 112 -3.46 -1.23 -6.19
C HIS A 112 -4.63 -2.22 -6.11
N LEU A 113 -5.57 -2.00 -5.18
CA LEU A 113 -6.78 -2.82 -5.06
C LEU A 113 -7.57 -2.84 -6.38
N ARG A 114 -7.70 -1.68 -7.04
CA ARG A 114 -8.37 -1.58 -8.35
C ARG A 114 -7.65 -2.39 -9.41
N MET A 115 -6.34 -2.22 -9.54
CA MET A 115 -5.50 -2.96 -10.48
C MET A 115 -5.61 -4.48 -10.28
N GLU A 116 -5.45 -4.97 -9.04
CA GLU A 116 -5.51 -6.40 -8.72
C GLU A 116 -6.89 -6.99 -9.06
N MET A 117 -7.97 -6.29 -8.70
CA MET A 117 -9.33 -6.74 -8.94
C MET A 117 -9.74 -6.70 -10.41
N ASP A 118 -9.25 -5.72 -11.17
CA ASP A 118 -9.47 -5.61 -12.61
C ASP A 118 -8.77 -6.76 -13.34
N GLU A 119 -7.53 -7.08 -12.96
CA GLU A 119 -6.80 -8.22 -13.53
C GLU A 119 -7.46 -9.56 -13.15
N TYR A 120 -7.87 -9.72 -11.89
CA TYR A 120 -8.66 -10.90 -11.47
C TYR A 120 -9.92 -11.06 -12.33
N ARG A 121 -10.65 -9.98 -12.59
CA ARG A 121 -11.87 -10.01 -13.42
C ARG A 121 -11.55 -10.34 -14.87
N ARG A 122 -10.46 -9.80 -15.41
CA ARG A 122 -9.97 -10.09 -16.76
C ARG A 122 -9.64 -11.58 -16.89
N LEU A 123 -8.79 -12.11 -16.02
CA LEU A 123 -8.42 -13.53 -16.00
C LEU A 123 -9.65 -14.44 -15.84
N LYS A 124 -10.57 -14.09 -14.95
CA LYS A 124 -11.82 -14.85 -14.77
C LYS A 124 -12.71 -14.83 -16.02
N ARG A 125 -12.72 -13.75 -16.81
CA ARG A 125 -13.41 -13.73 -18.12
C ARG A 125 -12.68 -14.61 -19.12
N SER A 126 -11.37 -14.48 -19.25
CA SER A 126 -10.56 -15.30 -20.17
C SER A 126 -10.71 -16.79 -19.88
N LEU A 127 -10.70 -17.20 -18.61
CA LEU A 127 -10.90 -18.60 -18.22
C LEU A 127 -12.27 -19.13 -18.64
N ARG A 128 -13.34 -18.33 -18.53
CA ARG A 128 -14.68 -18.75 -18.98
C ARG A 128 -14.75 -18.94 -20.49
N VAL A 129 -14.13 -18.03 -21.25
CA VAL A 129 -14.04 -18.13 -22.70
C VAL A 129 -13.22 -19.35 -23.11
N LEU A 130 -12.07 -19.58 -22.46
CA LEU A 130 -11.25 -20.76 -22.73
C LEU A 130 -12.01 -22.06 -22.43
N LYS A 131 -12.71 -22.12 -21.30
CA LYS A 131 -13.51 -23.30 -20.91
C LYS A 131 -14.60 -23.62 -21.93
N SER A 132 -15.22 -22.61 -22.56
CA SER A 132 -16.20 -22.86 -23.63
C SER A 132 -15.60 -23.40 -24.94
N TYR A 133 -14.29 -23.24 -25.17
CA TYR A 133 -13.63 -23.84 -26.34
C TYR A 133 -13.23 -25.31 -26.12
N THR A 134 -13.02 -25.72 -24.87
CA THR A 134 -12.62 -27.09 -24.52
C THR A 134 -13.81 -28.00 -24.19
N ASP A 135 -15.04 -27.46 -24.19
CA ASP A 135 -16.29 -28.19 -23.92
C ASP A 135 -16.80 -28.98 -25.16
N TYR A 136 -15.91 -29.29 -26.11
CA TYR A 136 -16.23 -29.86 -27.42
C TYR A 136 -15.64 -31.26 -27.71
N GLU A 137 -15.06 -31.95 -26.74
CA GLU A 137 -14.45 -33.27 -26.95
C GLU A 137 -14.67 -34.20 -25.73
N GLU A 138 -15.92 -34.46 -25.35
CA GLU A 138 -16.21 -35.57 -24.41
C GLU A 138 -17.47 -36.39 -24.79
N ASP A 139 -18.05 -36.16 -25.99
CA ASP A 139 -19.21 -36.91 -26.50
C ASP A 139 -18.88 -37.84 -27.71
N LEU A 140 -17.60 -38.00 -28.09
CA LEU A 140 -17.19 -38.79 -29.27
C LEU A 140 -16.42 -40.09 -28.94
N TYR A 141 -16.63 -40.70 -27.78
CA TYR A 141 -16.06 -42.02 -27.47
C TYR A 141 -17.00 -42.94 -26.67
N ASP A 142 -18.28 -42.99 -27.03
CA ASP A 142 -19.23 -43.97 -26.47
C ASP A 142 -19.94 -44.82 -27.53
N GLU A 143 -19.32 -45.01 -28.70
CA GLU A 143 -19.81 -45.99 -29.67
C GLU A 143 -18.67 -46.62 -30.51
N ALA A 144 -18.04 -47.63 -29.92
CA ALA A 144 -17.42 -48.73 -30.67
C ALA A 144 -18.00 -50.06 -30.13
N VAL A 145 -18.66 -50.76 -31.05
CA VAL A 145 -19.49 -51.97 -30.96
C VAL A 145 -18.81 -53.16 -30.29
#